data_AF-A0A1B6MNE4-F1
#
_entry.id   AF-A0A1B6MNE4-F1
#
_cell.length_a   1.000
_cell.length_b   1.000
_cell.length_c   1.000
_cell.angle_alpha   90.00
_cell.angle_beta   90.00
_cell.angle_gamma   90.00
#
_symmetry.space_group_name_H-M   'P 1'
#
loop_
_entity.id
_entity.type
_entity.pdbx_description
1 polymer ?
#
loop_
_entity_poly.entity_id
_entity_poly.type
_entity_poly.pdbx_seq_one_letter_code
_entity_poly.pdbx_strand_id
1 'polypeptide(L)'
;TLSSGVQRYVEEVTKKIRTTTAHWFARQEIILVYTLLQVHLHIQNPVENSLVHQAALFLSRSIHADDRYMLSDLFDQVIFNKQFFRPEVTDLAEQLQSLQLSPSLHLEEDHQISARRAKLLNEALDSLQTICRCYQRELGLEGLSPVSPPPTLSASYHGTDPALPSDWHFLPIVHLNNIDGKREDALCVAVSCLQWSLVLECLRPRFVASLSVASRFCRLACVLLAGSDLFRDAQEWLGETLQALLVHNNLINFDDPIPGLNSFYDFYRQILEQFVGVSYGDPVFGQFVLIPLQQCHNIKLRKLVWCELGAVLRFLSTPESQVGVPLENFLEPCETDPDLLFIYLKALGQGRVRETFCPVLYRMAVHHVATFISLHPDHPSAKRLTQMVQALGNQELKSLLINYCIIR
;
A
#
# COMPACT_ATOMS: atom_id res chain seq x y z
N THR A 1 -16.98 22.89 -29.16
CA THR A 1 -16.14 24.11 -29.16
C THR A 1 -14.68 23.69 -29.05
N LEU A 2 -13.71 24.56 -29.33
CA LEU A 2 -12.27 24.21 -29.22
C LEU A 2 -11.92 23.62 -27.83
N SER A 3 -12.51 24.21 -26.78
CA SER A 3 -12.40 23.74 -25.39
C SER A 3 -12.84 22.28 -25.18
N SER A 4 -13.97 21.86 -25.78
CA SER A 4 -14.45 20.49 -25.64
C SER A 4 -13.56 19.48 -26.37
N GLY A 5 -12.87 19.92 -27.43
CA GLY A 5 -11.88 19.10 -28.14
C GLY A 5 -10.61 18.88 -27.32
N VAL A 6 -10.09 19.95 -26.68
CA VAL A 6 -8.91 19.88 -25.81
C VAL A 6 -9.17 18.99 -24.60
N GLN A 7 -10.33 19.15 -23.94
CA GLN A 7 -10.70 18.30 -22.81
C GLN A 7 -10.74 16.82 -23.19
N ARG A 8 -11.44 16.48 -24.28
CA ARG A 8 -11.52 15.09 -24.78
C ARG A 8 -10.14 14.53 -25.14
N TYR A 9 -9.26 15.36 -25.72
CA TYR A 9 -7.89 14.95 -26.01
C TYR A 9 -7.13 14.61 -24.72
N VAL A 10 -7.15 15.49 -23.72
CA VAL A 10 -6.47 15.25 -22.43
C VAL A 10 -7.03 14.00 -21.72
N GLU A 11 -8.33 13.77 -21.77
CA GLU A 11 -8.97 12.55 -21.24
C GLU A 11 -8.50 11.28 -21.96
N GLU A 12 -8.38 11.29 -23.28
CA GLU A 12 -7.90 10.12 -24.04
C GLU A 12 -6.40 9.88 -23.83
N VAL A 13 -5.64 10.96 -23.79
CA VAL A 13 -4.20 10.97 -23.56
C VAL A 13 -3.88 10.40 -22.18
N THR A 14 -4.59 10.80 -21.12
CA THR A 14 -4.38 10.23 -19.77
C THR A 14 -4.67 8.72 -19.68
N LYS A 15 -5.50 8.17 -20.57
CA LYS A 15 -5.74 6.71 -20.65
C LYS A 15 -4.63 5.98 -21.40
N LYS A 16 -4.12 6.56 -22.49
CA LYS A 16 -3.23 5.87 -23.46
C LYS A 16 -1.75 6.19 -23.32
N ILE A 17 -1.38 7.31 -22.70
CA ILE A 17 0.01 7.80 -22.63
C ILE A 17 1.00 6.74 -22.13
N ARG A 18 0.59 5.86 -21.22
CA ARG A 18 1.46 4.80 -20.68
C ARG A 18 1.96 3.81 -21.73
N THR A 19 1.26 3.69 -22.86
CA THR A 19 1.56 2.72 -23.92
C THR A 19 2.33 3.32 -25.09
N THR A 20 2.48 4.65 -25.16
CA THR A 20 3.08 5.35 -26.30
C THR A 20 4.52 5.82 -26.04
N THR A 21 5.07 5.63 -24.85
CA THR A 21 6.37 6.23 -24.46
C THR A 21 7.58 5.63 -25.16
N ALA A 22 7.54 4.39 -25.64
CA ALA A 22 8.73 3.69 -26.14
C ALA A 22 9.11 4.01 -27.61
N HIS A 23 8.50 5.02 -28.24
CA HIS A 23 8.80 5.35 -29.63
C HIS A 23 9.14 6.84 -29.85
N TRP A 24 9.95 7.10 -30.87
CA TRP A 24 10.47 8.43 -31.22
C TRP A 24 9.40 9.46 -31.55
N PHE A 25 8.27 9.06 -32.14
CA PHE A 25 7.12 9.94 -32.39
C PHE A 25 6.39 10.38 -31.11
N ALA A 26 6.66 9.76 -29.96
CA ALA A 26 5.98 10.07 -28.71
C ALA A 26 6.46 11.39 -28.15
N ARG A 27 7.71 11.78 -28.45
CA ARG A 27 8.30 13.03 -27.94
C ARG A 27 7.52 14.25 -28.38
N GLN A 28 7.01 14.28 -29.61
CA GLN A 28 6.17 15.38 -30.09
C GLN A 28 4.84 15.42 -29.33
N GLU A 29 4.24 14.28 -29.03
CA GLU A 29 3.02 14.20 -28.21
C GLU A 29 3.28 14.63 -26.76
N ILE A 30 4.39 14.19 -26.15
CA ILE A 30 4.84 14.61 -24.82
C ILE A 30 5.03 16.13 -24.75
N ILE A 31 5.74 16.72 -25.72
CA ILE A 31 5.95 18.17 -25.80
C ILE A 31 4.62 18.90 -26.00
N LEU A 32 3.73 18.37 -26.85
CA LEU A 32 2.40 18.95 -27.05
C LEU A 32 1.59 18.96 -25.74
N VAL A 33 1.54 17.83 -25.04
CA VAL A 33 0.82 17.72 -23.76
C VAL A 33 1.43 18.65 -22.71
N TYR A 34 2.75 18.68 -22.59
CA TYR A 34 3.43 19.63 -21.69
C TYR A 34 3.08 21.09 -22.02
N THR A 35 3.10 21.45 -23.30
CA THR A 35 2.77 22.81 -23.75
C THR A 35 1.31 23.14 -23.43
N LEU A 36 0.38 22.19 -23.59
CA LEU A 36 -1.02 22.39 -23.22
C LEU A 36 -1.19 22.62 -21.70
N LEU A 37 -0.43 21.92 -20.86
CA LEU A 37 -0.43 22.16 -19.41
C LEU A 37 0.11 23.56 -19.09
N GLN A 38 1.19 23.99 -19.74
CA GLN A 38 1.76 25.32 -19.58
C GLN A 38 0.77 26.41 -20.00
N VAL A 39 0.08 26.23 -21.13
CA VAL A 39 -0.98 27.15 -21.58
C VAL A 39 -2.13 27.21 -20.57
N HIS A 40 -2.54 26.07 -20.00
CA HIS A 40 -3.58 26.04 -18.97
C HIS A 40 -3.18 26.84 -17.71
N LEU A 41 -1.91 26.86 -17.31
CA LEU A 41 -1.44 27.66 -16.18
C LEU A 41 -1.56 29.17 -16.42
N HIS A 42 -1.45 29.62 -17.67
CA HIS A 42 -1.43 31.04 -18.04
C HIS A 42 -2.81 31.60 -18.40
N ILE A 43 -3.77 30.72 -18.74
CA ILE A 43 -5.11 31.13 -19.19
C ILE A 43 -6.14 30.63 -18.18
N GLN A 44 -7.10 31.48 -17.79
CA GLN A 44 -8.30 31.04 -17.06
C GLN A 44 -9.11 30.11 -17.98
N ASN A 45 -8.82 28.81 -17.87
CA ASN A 45 -9.32 27.79 -18.77
C ASN A 45 -10.47 27.03 -18.10
N PRO A 46 -11.59 26.76 -18.80
CA PRO A 46 -12.71 25.99 -18.25
C PRO A 46 -12.44 24.50 -17.99
N VAL A 47 -11.27 23.97 -18.34
CA VAL A 47 -10.92 22.55 -18.10
C VAL A 47 -10.75 22.29 -16.60
N GLU A 48 -11.28 21.16 -16.13
CA GLU A 48 -11.20 20.75 -14.72
C GLU A 48 -9.74 20.58 -14.25
N ASN A 49 -9.42 21.20 -13.10
CA ASN A 49 -8.11 21.13 -12.47
C ASN A 49 -7.66 19.68 -12.18
N SER A 50 -8.60 18.81 -11.80
CA SER A 50 -8.34 17.39 -11.51
C SER A 50 -7.78 16.66 -12.73
N LEU A 51 -8.36 16.90 -13.91
CA LEU A 51 -7.94 16.31 -15.18
C LEU A 51 -6.56 16.81 -15.61
N VAL A 52 -6.29 18.11 -15.45
CA VAL A 52 -4.98 18.72 -15.74
C VAL A 52 -3.90 18.12 -14.85
N HIS A 53 -4.17 18.01 -13.55
CA HIS A 53 -3.25 17.37 -12.62
C HIS A 53 -3.05 15.88 -12.94
N GLN A 54 -4.11 15.16 -13.31
CA GLN A 54 -3.99 13.78 -13.77
C GLN A 54 -3.09 13.68 -15.00
N ALA A 55 -3.25 14.56 -15.99
CA ALA A 55 -2.37 14.61 -17.15
C ALA A 55 -0.90 14.86 -16.78
N ALA A 56 -0.62 15.79 -15.87
CA ALA A 56 0.73 16.05 -15.37
C ALA A 56 1.35 14.81 -14.69
N LEU A 57 0.59 14.12 -13.84
CA LEU A 57 1.05 12.89 -13.19
C LEU A 57 1.40 11.80 -14.21
N PHE A 58 0.57 11.58 -15.23
CA PHE A 58 0.86 10.58 -16.25
C PHE A 58 2.02 11.00 -17.16
N LEU A 59 2.13 12.29 -17.46
CA LEU A 59 3.25 12.87 -18.20
C LEU A 59 4.58 12.66 -17.47
N SER A 60 4.61 12.76 -16.14
CA SER A 60 5.82 12.53 -15.34
C SER A 60 6.46 11.15 -15.53
N ARG A 61 5.66 10.13 -15.87
CA ARG A 61 6.12 8.76 -16.15
C ARG A 61 6.55 8.55 -17.60
N SER A 62 6.29 9.54 -18.45
CA SER A 62 6.32 9.41 -19.90
C SER A 62 7.38 10.29 -20.54
N ILE A 63 7.74 11.39 -19.88
CA ILE A 63 8.87 12.23 -20.26
C ILE A 63 10.11 11.35 -20.40
N HIS A 64 10.78 11.52 -21.54
CA HIS A 64 11.98 10.79 -21.92
C HIS A 64 13.20 11.27 -21.13
N ALA A 65 14.20 10.40 -20.97
CA ALA A 65 15.44 10.69 -20.26
C ALA A 65 16.15 11.96 -20.76
N ASP A 66 16.14 12.21 -22.07
CA ASP A 66 16.75 13.40 -22.67
C ASP A 66 15.99 14.70 -22.38
N ASP A 67 14.71 14.61 -22.01
CA ASP A 67 13.82 15.74 -21.73
C ASP A 67 13.53 15.89 -20.22
N ARG A 68 14.36 15.28 -19.38
CA ARG A 68 14.21 15.24 -17.91
C ARG A 68 14.12 16.62 -17.24
N TYR A 69 14.66 17.66 -17.87
CA TYR A 69 14.54 19.05 -17.40
C TYR A 69 13.08 19.51 -17.25
N MET A 70 12.16 18.97 -18.06
CA MET A 70 10.73 19.31 -18.02
C MET A 70 10.05 18.86 -16.71
N LEU A 71 10.62 17.87 -16.01
CA LEU A 71 10.06 17.37 -14.76
C LEU A 71 10.18 18.39 -13.63
N SER A 72 11.26 19.16 -13.56
CA SER A 72 11.46 20.15 -12.49
C SER A 72 10.32 21.18 -12.48
N ASP A 73 10.03 21.77 -13.65
CA ASP A 73 8.95 22.74 -13.83
C ASP A 73 7.58 22.10 -13.61
N LEU A 74 7.37 20.87 -14.11
CA LEU A 74 6.11 20.14 -13.94
C LEU A 74 5.81 19.84 -12.47
N PHE A 75 6.85 19.52 -11.69
CA PHE A 75 6.73 19.21 -10.27
C PHE A 75 6.32 20.47 -9.48
N ASP A 76 7.01 21.57 -9.71
CA ASP A 76 6.79 22.84 -9.01
C ASP A 76 5.44 23.49 -9.38
N GLN A 77 5.13 23.55 -10.68
CA GLN A 77 3.99 24.32 -11.16
C GLN A 77 2.67 23.55 -11.11
N VAL A 78 2.70 22.22 -11.25
CA VAL A 78 1.49 21.39 -11.39
C VAL A 78 1.36 20.31 -10.32
N ILE A 79 2.31 19.37 -10.24
CA ILE A 79 2.14 18.14 -9.43
C ILE A 79 2.04 18.44 -7.93
N PHE A 80 2.89 19.31 -7.41
CA PHE A 80 2.88 19.68 -5.99
C PHE A 80 2.20 21.03 -5.74
N ASN A 81 1.28 21.42 -6.63
CA ASN A 81 0.59 22.69 -6.50
C ASN A 81 -0.83 22.52 -5.91
N LYS A 82 -1.03 23.10 -4.72
CA LYS A 82 -2.28 23.04 -3.95
C LYS A 82 -3.52 23.51 -4.74
N GLN A 83 -3.36 24.37 -5.75
CA GLN A 83 -4.50 24.87 -6.55
C GLN A 83 -5.29 23.76 -7.25
N PHE A 84 -4.63 22.63 -7.55
CA PHE A 84 -5.24 21.50 -8.25
C PHE A 84 -6.07 20.57 -7.35
N PHE A 85 -6.12 20.84 -6.04
CA PHE A 85 -6.83 20.01 -5.06
C PHE A 85 -7.98 20.76 -4.35
N ARG A 86 -8.11 22.07 -4.53
CA ARG A 86 -9.05 22.95 -3.79
C ARG A 86 -10.54 22.51 -3.81
N PRO A 87 -11.16 22.17 -4.95
CA PRO A 87 -12.58 21.78 -4.97
C PRO A 87 -12.82 20.39 -4.37
N GLU A 88 -11.80 19.52 -4.39
CA GLU A 88 -11.91 18.14 -3.92
C GLU A 88 -11.86 18.07 -2.39
N VAL A 89 -11.06 18.93 -1.74
CA VAL A 89 -10.96 18.98 -0.27
C VAL A 89 -12.30 19.30 0.40
N THR A 90 -13.14 20.14 -0.24
CA THR A 90 -14.48 20.46 0.25
C THR A 90 -15.48 19.32 0.11
N ASP A 91 -15.34 18.48 -0.91
CA ASP A 91 -16.23 17.34 -1.21
C ASP A 91 -15.76 16.04 -0.52
N LEU A 92 -14.48 15.99 -0.14
CA LEU A 92 -13.83 14.80 0.42
C LEU A 92 -14.39 14.39 1.78
N ALA A 93 -14.82 15.34 2.61
CA ALA A 93 -15.46 15.01 3.88
C ALA A 93 -16.73 14.17 3.68
N GLU A 94 -17.48 14.42 2.59
CA GLU A 94 -18.67 13.66 2.20
C GLU A 94 -18.29 12.36 1.47
N GLN A 95 -17.26 12.38 0.62
CA GLN A 95 -16.78 11.19 -0.09
C GLN A 95 -16.11 10.15 0.82
N LEU A 96 -15.35 10.58 1.83
CA LEU A 96 -14.74 9.68 2.83
C LEU A 96 -15.80 9.02 3.72
N GLN A 97 -16.95 9.67 3.92
CA GLN A 97 -18.10 9.06 4.59
C GLN A 97 -18.81 8.02 3.69
N SER A 98 -18.79 8.18 2.37
CA SER A 98 -19.46 7.24 1.44
C SER A 98 -18.59 6.07 0.97
N LEU A 99 -17.26 6.15 1.10
CA LEU A 99 -16.31 5.03 0.88
C LEU A 99 -16.33 3.98 2.00
N GLN A 100 -17.27 4.08 2.94
CA GLN A 100 -17.55 3.09 3.97
C GLN A 100 -17.97 1.76 3.32
N LEU A 101 -17.00 0.87 3.16
CA LEU A 101 -17.25 -0.53 2.83
C LEU A 101 -17.65 -1.26 4.11
N SER A 102 -18.93 -1.62 4.16
CA SER A 102 -19.60 -2.55 5.09
C SER A 102 -20.22 -1.91 6.34
N PRO A 103 -21.44 -2.33 6.75
CA PRO A 103 -22.06 -1.89 7.98
C PRO A 103 -21.40 -2.61 9.17
N SER A 104 -20.28 -2.08 9.65
CA SER A 104 -19.68 -2.45 10.94
C SER A 104 -20.52 -1.89 12.08
N LEU A 105 -20.68 -2.67 13.16
CA LEU A 105 -21.36 -2.27 14.41
C LEU A 105 -20.60 -1.15 15.20
N HIS A 106 -19.56 -0.54 14.61
CA HIS A 106 -18.58 0.35 15.25
C HIS A 106 -18.55 1.75 14.61
N LEU A 107 -19.73 2.35 14.46
CA LEU A 107 -19.90 3.68 13.86
C LEU A 107 -18.99 4.76 14.47
N GLU A 108 -18.68 4.71 15.77
CA GLU A 108 -17.84 5.73 16.43
C GLU A 108 -16.35 5.63 16.04
N GLU A 109 -15.81 4.42 15.88
CA GLU A 109 -14.41 4.22 15.48
C GLU A 109 -14.21 4.61 14.00
N ASP A 110 -15.18 4.29 13.15
CA ASP A 110 -15.17 4.62 11.72
C ASP A 110 -15.20 6.15 11.46
N HIS A 111 -15.95 6.91 12.28
CA HIS A 111 -15.95 8.38 12.18
C HIS A 111 -14.61 8.99 12.61
N GLN A 112 -13.95 8.43 13.62
CA GLN A 112 -12.63 8.90 14.07
C GLN A 112 -11.54 8.65 13.02
N ILE A 113 -11.56 7.48 12.35
CA ILE A 113 -10.63 7.15 11.26
C ILE A 113 -10.80 8.14 10.09
N SER A 114 -12.05 8.43 9.69
CA SER A 114 -12.35 9.40 8.64
C SER A 114 -11.85 10.82 8.99
N ALA A 115 -12.09 11.26 10.24
CA ALA A 115 -11.63 12.57 10.71
C ALA A 115 -10.09 12.66 10.77
N ARG A 116 -9.41 11.60 11.22
CA ARG A 116 -7.94 11.53 11.27
C ARG A 116 -7.33 11.60 9.88
N ARG A 117 -7.86 10.82 8.93
CA ARG A 117 -7.43 10.84 7.53
C ARG A 117 -7.60 12.22 6.91
N ALA A 118 -8.75 12.88 7.12
CA ALA A 118 -9.00 14.22 6.63
C ALA A 118 -8.00 15.25 7.21
N LYS A 119 -7.68 15.15 8.51
CA LYS A 119 -6.68 16.00 9.16
C LYS A 119 -5.30 15.83 8.52
N LEU A 120 -4.79 14.59 8.45
CA LEU A 120 -3.46 14.31 7.91
C LEU A 120 -3.35 14.64 6.43
N LEU A 121 -4.41 14.42 5.65
CA LEU A 121 -4.42 14.83 4.26
C LEU A 121 -4.32 16.35 4.10
N ASN A 122 -5.01 17.13 4.93
CA ASN A 122 -4.87 18.59 4.91
C ASN A 122 -3.45 19.02 5.28
N GLU A 123 -2.84 18.41 6.29
CA GLU A 123 -1.44 18.65 6.66
C GLU A 123 -0.46 18.31 5.52
N ALA A 124 -0.69 17.21 4.80
CA ALA A 124 0.08 16.85 3.62
C ALA A 124 -0.09 17.86 2.47
N LEU A 125 -1.32 18.35 2.25
CA LEU A 125 -1.62 19.37 1.24
C LEU A 125 -1.00 20.73 1.58
N ASP A 126 -0.89 21.08 2.86
CA ASP A 126 -0.18 22.27 3.33
C ASP A 126 1.34 22.14 3.16
N SER A 127 1.86 20.92 3.21
CA SER A 127 3.28 20.60 3.11
C SER A 127 3.78 20.39 1.67
N LEU A 128 2.93 20.53 0.64
CA LEU A 128 3.26 20.17 -0.75
C LEU A 128 4.54 20.82 -1.28
N GLN A 129 4.85 22.06 -0.90
CA GLN A 129 6.08 22.73 -1.33
C GLN A 129 7.33 22.11 -0.72
N THR A 130 7.27 21.69 0.54
CA THR A 130 8.36 20.93 1.19
C THR A 130 8.52 19.56 0.54
N ILE A 131 7.41 18.88 0.26
CA ILE A 131 7.38 17.60 -0.46
C ILE A 131 8.02 17.77 -1.85
N CYS A 132 7.66 18.82 -2.60
CA CYS A 132 8.21 19.11 -3.93
C CYS A 132 9.74 19.17 -3.90
N ARG A 133 10.31 19.98 -2.99
CA ARG A 133 11.77 20.12 -2.83
C ARG A 133 12.43 18.79 -2.47
N CYS A 134 11.81 18.03 -1.56
CA CYS A 134 12.28 16.69 -1.21
C CYS A 134 12.35 15.79 -2.45
N TYR A 135 11.28 15.70 -3.24
CA TYR A 135 11.27 14.89 -4.46
C TYR A 135 12.22 15.39 -5.54
N GLN A 136 12.34 16.71 -5.75
CA GLN A 136 13.30 17.26 -6.69
C GLN A 136 14.74 16.86 -6.33
N ARG A 137 15.09 16.86 -5.04
CA ARG A 137 16.39 16.41 -4.56
C ARG A 137 16.57 14.89 -4.67
N GLU A 138 15.62 14.09 -4.17
CA GLU A 138 15.72 12.61 -4.17
C GLU A 138 15.72 12.02 -5.58
N LEU A 139 15.06 12.70 -6.52
CA LEU A 139 15.08 12.34 -7.93
C LEU A 139 16.16 13.10 -8.71
N GLY A 140 16.98 13.96 -8.09
CA GLY A 140 18.05 14.69 -8.78
C GLY A 140 17.57 15.54 -9.96
N LEU A 141 16.45 16.24 -9.81
CA LEU A 141 15.85 17.13 -10.81
C LEU A 141 16.34 18.59 -10.70
N GLU A 142 17.08 18.91 -9.64
CA GLU A 142 17.58 20.26 -9.38
C GLU A 142 18.66 20.68 -10.40
N GLY A 143 18.58 21.92 -10.88
CA GLY A 143 19.59 22.51 -11.76
C GLY A 143 19.63 21.98 -13.19
N LEU A 144 18.64 21.17 -13.61
CA LEU A 144 18.54 20.70 -14.98
C LEU A 144 18.15 21.85 -15.91
N SER A 145 18.82 21.95 -17.05
CA SER A 145 18.55 22.95 -18.09
C SER A 145 18.43 22.27 -19.46
N PRO A 146 17.62 22.84 -20.37
CA PRO A 146 17.52 22.32 -21.73
C PRO A 146 18.87 22.42 -22.44
N VAL A 147 19.31 21.32 -23.05
CA VAL A 147 20.52 21.29 -23.87
C VAL A 147 20.19 21.92 -25.23
N SER A 148 21.06 22.82 -25.71
CA SER A 148 20.93 23.47 -27.02
C SER A 148 22.15 23.16 -27.90
N PRO A 149 21.97 22.54 -29.08
CA PRO A 149 20.71 22.05 -29.64
C PRO A 149 20.16 20.83 -28.88
N PRO A 150 18.83 20.58 -28.91
CA PRO A 150 18.25 19.42 -28.26
C PRO A 150 18.82 18.13 -28.88
N PRO A 151 19.15 17.12 -28.06
CA PRO A 151 19.67 15.86 -28.57
C PRO A 151 18.64 15.21 -29.50
N THR A 152 19.11 14.69 -30.62
CA THR A 152 18.27 13.85 -31.48
C THR A 152 18.05 12.51 -30.79
N LEU A 153 16.81 12.03 -30.72
CA LEU A 153 16.47 10.76 -30.05
C LEU A 153 17.16 9.52 -30.65
N SER A 154 17.76 9.65 -31.83
CA SER A 154 18.58 8.62 -32.49
C SER A 154 20.04 8.61 -32.03
N ALA A 155 20.49 9.64 -31.31
CA ALA A 155 21.87 9.78 -30.87
C ALA A 155 22.11 9.19 -29.46
N SER A 156 21.06 9.01 -28.66
CA SER A 156 21.11 8.49 -27.29
C SER A 156 20.57 7.06 -27.23
N TYR A 157 21.39 6.14 -26.71
CA TYR A 157 21.05 4.70 -26.62
C TYR A 157 19.80 4.43 -25.74
N HIS A 158 19.50 5.32 -24.80
CA HIS A 158 18.33 5.29 -23.91
C HIS A 158 17.41 6.51 -24.10
N GLY A 159 17.49 7.19 -25.25
CA GLY A 159 16.77 8.45 -25.48
C GLY A 159 15.25 8.34 -25.41
N THR A 160 14.70 7.16 -25.70
CA THR A 160 13.25 6.88 -25.64
C THR A 160 12.80 6.27 -24.31
N ASP A 161 13.73 5.97 -23.41
CA ASP A 161 13.40 5.40 -22.10
C ASP A 161 12.79 6.50 -21.20
N PRO A 162 11.82 6.14 -20.36
CA PRO A 162 11.23 7.11 -19.44
C PRO A 162 12.27 7.63 -18.44
N ALA A 163 12.26 8.93 -18.19
CA ALA A 163 13.19 9.62 -17.28
C ALA A 163 13.06 9.17 -15.82
N LEU A 164 11.88 8.67 -15.46
CA LEU A 164 11.52 8.18 -14.14
C LEU A 164 10.80 6.83 -14.28
N PRO A 165 10.97 5.90 -13.33
CA PRO A 165 10.21 4.67 -13.32
C PRO A 165 8.72 4.93 -13.01
N SER A 166 7.86 3.96 -13.33
CA SER A 166 6.40 4.09 -13.15
C SER A 166 5.96 4.33 -11.70
N ASP A 167 6.78 3.90 -10.75
CA ASP A 167 6.58 3.97 -9.31
C ASP A 167 7.48 5.01 -8.64
N TRP A 168 7.89 6.05 -9.39
CA TRP A 168 8.81 7.09 -8.90
C TRP A 168 8.38 7.72 -7.56
N HIS A 169 7.07 7.80 -7.29
CA HIS A 169 6.51 8.34 -6.05
C HIS A 169 6.80 7.47 -4.81
N PHE A 170 7.36 6.28 -4.98
CA PHE A 170 7.88 5.46 -3.88
C PHE A 170 9.41 5.39 -3.85
N LEU A 171 10.11 5.96 -4.83
CA LEU A 171 11.58 5.90 -4.87
C LEU A 171 12.25 6.43 -3.61
N PRO A 172 11.79 7.53 -2.97
CA PRO A 172 12.44 8.00 -1.75
C PRO A 172 12.53 6.94 -0.65
N ILE A 173 11.43 6.24 -0.34
CA ILE A 173 11.43 5.18 0.69
C ILE A 173 12.14 3.90 0.25
N VAL A 174 12.14 3.60 -1.06
CA VAL A 174 12.89 2.47 -1.61
C VAL A 174 14.40 2.73 -1.52
N HIS A 175 14.85 3.94 -1.84
CA HIS A 175 16.24 4.35 -1.70
C HIS A 175 16.66 4.33 -0.22
N LEU A 176 15.82 4.82 0.70
CA LEU A 176 16.06 4.73 2.13
C LEU A 176 16.24 3.29 2.60
N ASN A 177 15.39 2.37 2.13
CA ASN A 177 15.53 0.95 2.44
C ASN A 177 16.86 0.37 1.93
N ASN A 178 17.26 0.71 0.70
CA ASN A 178 18.51 0.23 0.12
C ASN A 178 19.77 0.73 0.84
N ILE A 179 19.67 1.81 1.64
CA ILE A 179 20.78 2.35 2.46
C ILE A 179 20.59 2.10 3.95
N ASP A 180 19.68 1.20 4.34
CA ASP A 180 19.30 0.89 5.74
C ASP A 180 18.88 2.11 6.56
N GLY A 181 18.32 3.14 5.93
CA GLY A 181 17.93 4.39 6.59
C GLY A 181 19.09 5.18 7.19
N LYS A 182 20.35 4.88 6.83
CA LYS A 182 21.56 5.53 7.37
C LYS A 182 21.79 6.92 6.79
N ARG A 183 20.85 7.83 7.04
CA ARG A 183 20.89 9.24 6.59
C ARG A 183 20.23 10.14 7.64
N GLU A 184 20.82 11.31 7.88
CA GLU A 184 20.34 12.24 8.92
C GLU A 184 18.92 12.76 8.68
N ASP A 185 18.53 12.95 7.41
CA ASP A 185 17.21 13.42 7.02
C ASP A 185 16.27 12.30 6.57
N ALA A 186 16.59 11.03 6.89
CA ALA A 186 15.80 9.87 6.49
C ALA A 186 14.33 10.00 6.88
N LEU A 187 14.05 10.47 8.10
CA LEU A 187 12.69 10.71 8.59
C LEU A 187 11.94 11.73 7.75
N CYS A 188 12.56 12.88 7.46
CA CYS A 188 11.94 13.94 6.65
C CYS A 188 11.56 13.41 5.26
N VAL A 189 12.43 12.61 4.67
CA VAL A 189 12.19 12.01 3.35
C VAL A 189 11.10 10.94 3.40
N ALA A 190 11.12 10.06 4.39
CA ALA A 190 10.08 9.05 4.57
C ALA A 190 8.70 9.70 4.78
N VAL A 191 8.61 10.71 5.65
CA VAL A 191 7.36 11.45 5.90
C VAL A 191 6.89 12.16 4.64
N SER A 192 7.77 12.87 3.92
CA SER A 192 7.40 13.53 2.65
C SER A 192 6.86 12.52 1.62
N CYS A 193 7.46 11.34 1.56
CA CYS A 193 7.05 10.27 0.67
C CYS A 193 5.69 9.69 1.06
N LEU A 194 5.46 9.44 2.35
CA LEU A 194 4.20 8.91 2.88
C LEU A 194 3.06 9.93 2.76
N GLN A 195 3.32 11.20 3.07
CA GLN A 195 2.38 12.31 2.84
C GLN A 195 1.93 12.36 1.39
N TRP A 196 2.87 12.30 0.45
CA TRP A 196 2.54 12.28 -0.98
C TRP A 196 1.79 11.01 -1.39
N SER A 197 2.18 9.86 -0.84
CA SER A 197 1.48 8.60 -1.09
C SER A 197 0.03 8.66 -0.61
N LEU A 198 -0.23 9.21 0.58
CA LEU A 198 -1.58 9.42 1.11
C LEU A 198 -2.40 10.35 0.20
N VAL A 199 -1.81 11.46 -0.26
CA VAL A 199 -2.48 12.38 -1.22
C VAL A 199 -2.86 11.63 -2.50
N LEU A 200 -1.97 10.82 -3.05
CA LEU A 200 -2.23 10.07 -4.27
C LEU A 200 -3.27 8.97 -4.09
N GLU A 201 -3.22 8.20 -2.99
CA GLU A 201 -4.20 7.17 -2.67
C GLU A 201 -5.61 7.75 -2.52
N CYS A 202 -5.75 8.88 -1.80
CA CYS A 202 -7.04 9.50 -1.54
C CYS A 202 -7.57 10.29 -2.75
N LEU A 203 -6.74 11.09 -3.41
CA LEU A 203 -7.20 12.09 -4.39
C LEU A 203 -6.93 11.67 -5.84
N ARG A 204 -6.01 10.73 -6.09
CA ARG A 204 -5.62 10.35 -7.47
C ARG A 204 -5.64 8.81 -7.67
N PRO A 205 -6.76 8.12 -7.37
CA PRO A 205 -6.86 6.66 -7.47
C PRO A 205 -6.51 6.11 -8.86
N ARG A 206 -6.84 6.84 -9.94
CA ARG A 206 -6.51 6.45 -11.32
C ARG A 206 -4.99 6.39 -11.59
N PHE A 207 -4.21 7.26 -10.95
CA PHE A 207 -2.76 7.28 -11.10
C PHE A 207 -2.12 6.09 -10.37
N VAL A 208 -2.54 5.83 -9.13
CA VAL A 208 -2.00 4.75 -8.30
C VAL A 208 -2.46 3.36 -8.74
N ALA A 209 -3.67 3.23 -9.32
CA ALA A 209 -4.19 1.99 -9.90
C ALA A 209 -3.37 1.45 -11.09
N SER A 210 -2.32 2.16 -11.52
CA SER A 210 -1.32 1.63 -12.44
C SER A 210 -0.43 0.55 -11.86
N LEU A 211 -0.25 0.60 -10.54
CA LEU A 211 0.56 -0.33 -9.78
C LEU A 211 -0.40 -1.29 -9.10
N SER A 212 -0.03 -2.57 -9.04
CA SER A 212 -0.80 -3.54 -8.27
C SER A 212 -0.85 -3.11 -6.80
N VAL A 213 -1.95 -3.45 -6.12
CA VAL A 213 -2.09 -3.14 -4.68
C VAL A 213 -0.98 -3.82 -3.87
N ALA A 214 -0.58 -5.03 -4.26
CA ALA A 214 0.56 -5.74 -3.67
C ALA A 214 1.90 -4.99 -3.86
N SER A 215 2.14 -4.39 -5.04
CA SER A 215 3.34 -3.58 -5.27
C SER A 215 3.36 -2.36 -4.34
N ARG A 216 2.24 -1.64 -4.23
CA ARG A 216 2.13 -0.47 -3.35
C ARG A 216 2.32 -0.85 -1.88
N PHE A 217 1.75 -1.98 -1.46
CA PHE A 217 1.96 -2.54 -0.12
C PHE A 217 3.44 -2.82 0.17
N CYS A 218 4.15 -3.47 -0.76
CA CYS A 218 5.58 -3.76 -0.60
C CYS A 218 6.43 -2.49 -0.53
N ARG A 219 6.06 -1.46 -1.30
CA ARG A 219 6.75 -0.16 -1.26
C ARG A 219 6.57 0.55 0.06
N LEU A 220 5.36 0.55 0.64
CA LEU A 220 5.15 1.07 2.00
C LEU A 220 5.92 0.26 3.05
N ALA A 221 5.97 -1.07 2.91
CA ALA A 221 6.72 -1.95 3.80
C ALA A 221 8.24 -1.67 3.80
N CYS A 222 8.78 -1.00 2.77
CA CYS A 222 10.19 -0.57 2.77
C CYS A 222 10.51 0.37 3.94
N VAL A 223 9.55 1.14 4.46
CA VAL A 223 9.75 1.99 5.65
C VAL A 223 10.05 1.16 6.89
N LEU A 224 9.47 -0.05 7.00
CA LEU A 224 9.70 -0.97 8.12
C LEU A 224 11.12 -1.56 8.09
N LEU A 225 11.63 -1.77 6.88
CA LEU A 225 12.94 -2.37 6.63
C LEU A 225 14.07 -1.33 6.64
N ALA A 226 13.75 -0.06 6.41
CA ALA A 226 14.69 1.07 6.31
C ALA A 226 15.22 1.58 7.68
N GLY A 227 15.61 0.68 8.58
CA GLY A 227 16.20 1.00 9.88
C GLY A 227 15.20 0.98 11.05
N SER A 228 15.69 0.73 12.27
CA SER A 228 14.87 0.44 13.45
C SER A 228 14.03 1.62 13.96
N ASP A 229 14.55 2.84 13.82
CA ASP A 229 13.90 4.05 14.38
C ASP A 229 13.00 4.76 13.37
N LEU A 230 13.28 4.61 12.07
CA LEU A 230 12.57 5.32 11.01
C LEU A 230 11.07 4.99 11.01
N PHE A 231 10.74 3.71 11.14
CA PHE A 231 9.34 3.28 11.24
C PHE A 231 8.62 3.92 12.42
N ARG A 232 9.25 3.96 13.60
CA ARG A 232 8.63 4.46 14.84
C ARG A 232 8.19 5.92 14.69
N ASP A 233 9.05 6.74 14.11
CA ASP A 233 8.79 8.16 13.94
C ASP A 233 7.86 8.46 12.75
N ALA A 234 7.81 7.56 11.76
CA ALA A 234 6.94 7.68 10.59
C ALA A 234 5.60 6.92 10.71
N GLN A 235 5.35 6.26 11.85
CA GLN A 235 4.27 5.28 12.04
C GLN A 235 2.89 5.86 11.76
N GLU A 236 2.61 7.09 12.18
CA GLU A 236 1.32 7.74 11.95
C GLU A 236 1.00 7.85 10.45
N TRP A 237 1.94 8.39 9.67
CA TRP A 237 1.79 8.53 8.23
C TRP A 237 1.75 7.17 7.53
N LEU A 238 2.56 6.21 7.98
CA LEU A 238 2.60 4.87 7.41
C LEU A 238 1.28 4.13 7.62
N GLY A 239 0.75 4.16 8.85
CA GLY A 239 -0.51 3.52 9.20
C GLY A 239 -1.66 4.09 8.38
N GLU A 240 -1.77 5.42 8.28
CA GLU A 240 -2.88 6.06 7.56
C GLU A 240 -2.80 5.87 6.05
N THR A 241 -1.59 5.85 5.49
CA THR A 241 -1.38 5.50 4.08
C THR A 241 -1.74 4.03 3.81
N LEU A 242 -1.37 3.12 4.73
CA LEU A 242 -1.77 1.71 4.63
C LEU A 242 -3.30 1.57 4.71
N GLN A 243 -3.98 2.25 5.62
CA GLN A 243 -5.45 2.21 5.72
C GLN A 243 -6.13 2.73 4.45
N ALA A 244 -5.58 3.77 3.80
CA ALA A 244 -6.10 4.23 2.50
C ALA A 244 -5.93 3.16 1.40
N LEU A 245 -4.80 2.45 1.39
CA LEU A 245 -4.52 1.36 0.45
C LEU A 245 -5.42 0.14 0.69
N LEU A 246 -5.71 -0.22 1.95
CA LEU A 246 -6.49 -1.40 2.34
C LEU A 246 -7.98 -1.32 1.97
N VAL A 247 -8.48 -0.16 1.56
CA VAL A 247 -9.79 -0.04 0.87
C VAL A 247 -9.86 -0.98 -0.36
N HIS A 248 -8.71 -1.29 -0.96
CA HIS A 248 -8.57 -2.20 -2.10
C HIS A 248 -7.97 -3.56 -1.73
N ASN A 249 -8.12 -4.01 -0.47
CA ASN A 249 -7.55 -5.27 0.01
C ASN A 249 -7.94 -6.49 -0.84
N ASN A 250 -9.16 -6.52 -1.35
CA ASN A 250 -9.65 -7.59 -2.23
C ASN A 250 -8.90 -7.71 -3.57
N LEU A 251 -8.10 -6.70 -3.95
CA LEU A 251 -7.27 -6.69 -5.15
C LEU A 251 -5.80 -7.03 -4.88
N ILE A 252 -5.44 -7.34 -3.63
CA ILE A 252 -4.07 -7.74 -3.28
C ILE A 252 -3.83 -9.17 -3.76
N ASN A 253 -2.84 -9.33 -4.63
CA ASN A 253 -2.33 -10.64 -5.02
C ASN A 253 -0.80 -10.66 -4.87
N PHE A 254 -0.32 -11.47 -3.93
CA PHE A 254 1.11 -11.63 -3.63
C PHE A 254 1.80 -12.71 -4.48
N ASP A 255 1.04 -13.50 -5.23
CA ASP A 255 1.60 -14.49 -6.17
C ASP A 255 1.96 -13.84 -7.52
N ASP A 256 1.41 -12.67 -7.84
CA ASP A 256 1.76 -11.91 -9.04
C ASP A 256 3.18 -11.32 -8.95
N PRO A 257 3.91 -11.21 -10.07
CA PRO A 257 5.25 -10.63 -10.07
C PRO A 257 5.18 -9.14 -9.66
N ILE A 258 5.99 -8.78 -8.66
CA ILE A 258 6.08 -7.40 -8.16
C ILE A 258 7.37 -6.77 -8.71
N PRO A 259 7.30 -5.69 -9.50
CA PRO A 259 8.49 -5.04 -10.05
C PRO A 259 9.48 -4.60 -8.97
N GLY A 260 10.74 -5.02 -9.14
CA GLY A 260 11.83 -4.76 -8.18
C GLY A 260 11.93 -5.78 -7.04
N LEU A 261 11.05 -6.78 -6.98
CA LEU A 261 11.11 -7.88 -6.02
C LEU A 261 11.26 -9.22 -6.75
N ASN A 262 12.24 -10.03 -6.34
CA ASN A 262 12.43 -11.37 -6.90
C ASN A 262 11.40 -12.38 -6.38
N SER A 263 11.04 -12.27 -5.10
CA SER A 263 10.19 -13.21 -4.38
C SER A 263 9.47 -12.48 -3.26
N PHE A 264 8.14 -12.43 -3.29
CA PHE A 264 7.36 -11.87 -2.18
C PHE A 264 7.56 -12.68 -0.91
N TYR A 265 7.72 -14.00 -1.00
CA TYR A 265 7.92 -14.87 0.17
C TYR A 265 9.20 -14.49 0.94
N ASP A 266 10.31 -14.23 0.24
CA ASP A 266 11.57 -13.82 0.89
C ASP A 266 11.51 -12.39 1.41
N PHE A 267 10.79 -11.51 0.71
CA PHE A 267 10.52 -10.15 1.19
C PHE A 267 9.67 -10.17 2.47
N TYR A 268 8.61 -10.98 2.50
CA TYR A 268 7.76 -11.13 3.68
C TYR A 268 8.52 -11.75 4.86
N ARG A 269 9.42 -12.71 4.61
CA ARG A 269 10.34 -13.22 5.64
C ARG A 269 11.15 -12.09 6.29
N GLN A 270 11.71 -11.16 5.51
CA GLN A 270 12.44 -10.01 6.05
C GLN A 270 11.56 -9.12 6.93
N ILE A 271 10.30 -8.88 6.53
CA ILE A 271 9.33 -8.13 7.35
C ILE A 271 9.11 -8.85 8.69
N LEU A 272 8.94 -10.17 8.68
CA LEU A 272 8.72 -10.96 9.90
C LEU A 272 9.93 -10.95 10.84
N GLU A 273 11.14 -11.08 10.30
CA GLU A 273 12.38 -11.02 11.08
C GLU A 273 12.58 -9.63 11.71
N GLN A 274 12.34 -8.58 10.92
CA GLN A 274 12.38 -7.20 11.40
C GLN A 274 11.29 -6.93 12.45
N PHE A 275 10.09 -7.50 12.28
CA PHE A 275 9.02 -7.39 13.25
C PHE A 275 9.44 -7.96 14.61
N VAL A 276 10.03 -9.16 14.62
CA VAL A 276 10.53 -9.79 15.86
C VAL A 276 11.68 -8.98 16.47
N GLY A 277 12.53 -8.39 15.64
CA GLY A 277 13.72 -7.66 16.09
C GLY A 277 13.42 -6.30 16.73
N VAL A 278 12.53 -5.50 16.12
CA VAL A 278 12.44 -4.05 16.44
C VAL A 278 11.03 -3.48 16.58
N SER A 279 9.97 -4.26 16.30
CA SER A 279 8.60 -3.69 16.32
C SER A 279 8.06 -3.40 17.71
N TYR A 280 8.56 -4.10 18.74
CA TYR A 280 7.97 -4.10 20.09
C TYR A 280 6.47 -4.44 20.12
N GLY A 281 5.96 -5.17 19.12
CA GLY A 281 4.55 -5.53 19.00
C GLY A 281 3.64 -4.40 18.52
N ASP A 282 4.21 -3.42 17.81
CA ASP A 282 3.45 -2.29 17.29
C ASP A 282 2.27 -2.71 16.38
N PRO A 283 1.06 -2.17 16.58
CA PRO A 283 -0.10 -2.51 15.78
C PRO A 283 0.03 -2.23 14.28
N VAL A 284 0.63 -1.11 13.88
CA VAL A 284 0.80 -0.73 12.45
C VAL A 284 1.79 -1.69 11.79
N PHE A 285 2.91 -2.02 12.44
CA PHE A 285 3.81 -3.05 11.91
C PHE A 285 3.08 -4.40 11.84
N GLY A 286 2.33 -4.76 12.88
CA GLY A 286 1.55 -5.98 12.91
C GLY A 286 0.49 -6.08 11.80
N GLN A 287 -0.05 -4.96 11.29
CA GLN A 287 -0.89 -4.97 10.07
C GLN A 287 -0.10 -5.52 8.87
N PHE A 288 1.13 -5.06 8.63
CA PHE A 288 1.98 -5.59 7.54
C PHE A 288 2.31 -7.08 7.71
N VAL A 289 2.31 -7.58 8.95
CA VAL A 289 2.43 -9.01 9.23
C VAL A 289 1.13 -9.76 8.94
N LEU A 290 -0.02 -9.19 9.34
CA LEU A 290 -1.32 -9.86 9.28
C LEU A 290 -1.92 -9.89 7.88
N ILE A 291 -1.81 -8.82 7.08
CA ILE A 291 -2.45 -8.74 5.76
C ILE A 291 -2.09 -9.95 4.86
N PRO A 292 -0.83 -10.39 4.76
CA PRO A 292 -0.47 -11.58 3.97
C PRO A 292 -0.97 -12.92 4.54
N LEU A 293 -1.54 -12.95 5.75
CA LEU A 293 -2.05 -14.16 6.41
C LEU A 293 -3.54 -14.42 6.19
N GLN A 294 -4.26 -13.52 5.52
CA GLN A 294 -5.65 -13.73 5.09
C GLN A 294 -5.77 -15.01 4.27
N GLN A 295 -6.96 -15.65 4.31
CA GLN A 295 -7.19 -16.95 3.68
C GLN A 295 -7.13 -16.92 2.17
N CYS A 296 -7.43 -15.78 1.54
CA CYS A 296 -7.32 -15.58 0.10
C CYS A 296 -5.87 -15.68 -0.42
N HIS A 297 -4.86 -15.54 0.44
CA HIS A 297 -3.46 -15.62 0.05
C HIS A 297 -2.89 -17.03 0.21
N ASN A 298 -1.76 -17.25 -0.47
CA ASN A 298 -1.07 -18.52 -0.52
C ASN A 298 -0.74 -19.06 0.88
N ILE A 299 -1.11 -20.33 1.14
CA ILE A 299 -0.90 -21.00 2.43
C ILE A 299 0.56 -20.99 2.89
N LYS A 300 1.53 -20.90 1.97
CA LYS A 300 2.96 -20.81 2.31
C LYS A 300 3.28 -19.65 3.25
N LEU A 301 2.56 -18.53 3.14
CA LEU A 301 2.75 -17.35 4.00
C LEU A 301 2.28 -17.65 5.44
N ARG A 302 1.14 -18.34 5.59
CA ARG A 302 0.68 -18.86 6.88
C ARG A 302 1.68 -19.88 7.45
N LYS A 303 2.11 -20.85 6.64
CA LYS A 303 3.10 -21.86 7.07
C LYS A 303 4.41 -21.22 7.53
N LEU A 304 4.87 -20.15 6.88
CA LEU A 304 6.07 -19.41 7.29
C LEU A 304 5.94 -18.89 8.74
N VAL A 305 4.83 -18.22 9.08
CA VAL A 305 4.62 -17.68 10.44
C VAL A 305 4.40 -18.78 11.47
N TRP A 306 3.57 -19.77 11.15
CA TRP A 306 3.15 -20.80 12.12
C TRP A 306 4.18 -21.92 12.33
N CYS A 307 4.99 -22.24 11.31
CA CYS A 307 5.93 -23.35 11.36
C CYS A 307 7.38 -22.91 11.58
N GLU A 308 7.82 -21.87 10.87
CA GLU A 308 9.24 -21.51 10.79
C GLU A 308 9.60 -20.32 11.69
N LEU A 309 8.76 -19.28 11.68
CA LEU A 309 9.00 -18.03 12.40
C LEU A 309 8.02 -17.84 13.58
N GLY A 310 7.82 -18.89 14.37
CA GLY A 310 6.87 -18.89 15.49
C GLY A 310 7.14 -17.84 16.59
N ALA A 311 8.32 -17.21 16.60
CA ALA A 311 8.62 -16.07 17.47
C ALA A 311 7.69 -14.88 17.21
N VAL A 312 7.24 -14.69 15.96
CA VAL A 312 6.31 -13.64 15.53
C VAL A 312 5.03 -13.67 16.37
N LEU A 313 4.50 -14.88 16.64
CA LEU A 313 3.24 -15.08 17.38
C LEU A 313 3.24 -14.44 18.76
N ARG A 314 4.42 -14.29 19.38
CA ARG A 314 4.56 -13.71 20.72
C ARG A 314 4.47 -12.19 20.73
N PHE A 315 4.79 -11.54 19.61
CA PHE A 315 4.82 -10.09 19.48
C PHE A 315 3.61 -9.55 18.74
N LEU A 316 2.84 -10.39 18.04
CA LEU A 316 1.74 -9.97 17.19
C LEU A 316 0.46 -9.65 17.98
N SER A 317 0.51 -8.56 18.76
CA SER A 317 -0.56 -8.08 19.64
C SER A 317 -1.54 -7.10 19.01
N THR A 318 -1.51 -6.94 17.69
CA THR A 318 -2.46 -6.07 16.96
C THR A 318 -3.91 -6.48 17.28
N PRO A 319 -4.72 -5.57 17.86
CA PRO A 319 -6.13 -5.83 18.13
C PRO A 319 -6.94 -6.08 16.85
N GLU A 320 -8.03 -6.84 16.95
CA GLU A 320 -8.91 -7.12 15.81
C GLU A 320 -9.48 -5.84 15.18
N SER A 321 -9.82 -4.83 16.00
CA SER A 321 -10.31 -3.52 15.52
C SER A 321 -9.25 -2.70 14.78
N GLN A 322 -7.97 -3.04 14.91
CA GLN A 322 -6.85 -2.32 14.30
C GLN A 322 -6.22 -3.07 13.13
N VAL A 323 -6.80 -4.15 12.60
CA VAL A 323 -6.21 -4.86 11.46
C VAL A 323 -6.40 -4.10 10.14
N GLY A 324 -7.47 -3.29 10.05
CA GLY A 324 -7.79 -2.49 8.86
C GLY A 324 -8.48 -3.27 7.73
N VAL A 325 -8.85 -4.53 7.97
CA VAL A 325 -9.65 -5.36 7.07
C VAL A 325 -10.63 -6.21 7.88
N PRO A 326 -11.76 -6.64 7.29
CA PRO A 326 -12.72 -7.52 7.95
C PRO A 326 -12.06 -8.80 8.47
N LEU A 327 -12.41 -9.20 9.70
CA LEU A 327 -11.85 -10.38 10.35
C LEU A 327 -12.20 -11.66 9.58
N GLU A 328 -13.33 -11.65 8.88
CA GLU A 328 -13.82 -12.73 8.02
C GLU A 328 -12.78 -13.14 6.97
N ASN A 329 -11.93 -12.22 6.50
CA ASN A 329 -10.88 -12.55 5.53
C ASN A 329 -9.82 -13.51 6.11
N PHE A 330 -9.72 -13.63 7.44
CA PHE A 330 -8.86 -14.61 8.11
C PHE A 330 -9.58 -15.92 8.40
N LEU A 331 -10.92 -15.92 8.38
CA LEU A 331 -11.76 -17.05 8.73
C LEU A 331 -12.26 -17.81 7.50
N GLU A 332 -12.42 -17.13 6.36
CA GLU A 332 -12.97 -17.72 5.13
C GLU A 332 -12.07 -17.48 3.90
N PRO A 333 -11.88 -18.49 3.02
CA PRO A 333 -12.40 -19.85 3.16
C PRO A 333 -11.77 -20.63 4.34
N CYS A 334 -12.54 -21.54 4.93
CA CYS A 334 -12.06 -22.45 5.96
C CYS A 334 -10.78 -23.19 5.54
N GLU A 335 -9.82 -23.31 6.46
CA GLU A 335 -8.55 -24.00 6.24
C GLU A 335 -8.77 -25.50 6.06
N THR A 336 -8.13 -26.06 5.04
CA THR A 336 -8.29 -27.47 4.65
C THR A 336 -7.00 -28.27 4.75
N ASP A 337 -5.85 -27.59 4.89
CA ASP A 337 -4.54 -28.24 5.06
C ASP A 337 -4.42 -28.87 6.46
N PRO A 338 -4.35 -30.21 6.56
CA PRO A 338 -4.33 -30.88 7.85
C PRO A 338 -3.11 -30.52 8.68
N ASP A 339 -1.94 -30.34 8.05
CA ASP A 339 -0.70 -30.02 8.75
C ASP A 339 -0.82 -28.70 9.49
N LEU A 340 -1.35 -27.67 8.83
CA LEU A 340 -1.56 -26.36 9.43
C LEU A 340 -2.61 -26.40 10.54
N LEU A 341 -3.69 -27.17 10.38
CA LEU A 341 -4.71 -27.38 11.43
C LEU A 341 -4.11 -28.06 12.69
N PHE A 342 -3.24 -29.05 12.51
CA PHE A 342 -2.53 -29.66 13.65
C PHE A 342 -1.61 -28.65 14.35
N ILE A 343 -0.96 -27.77 13.59
CA ILE A 343 -0.09 -26.72 14.13
C ILE A 343 -0.90 -25.68 14.90
N TYR A 344 -2.05 -25.25 14.39
CA TYR A 344 -2.99 -24.37 15.10
C TYR A 344 -3.40 -24.97 16.44
N LEU A 345 -3.89 -26.21 16.45
CA LEU A 345 -4.31 -26.87 17.68
C LEU A 345 -3.16 -27.01 18.69
N LYS A 346 -1.95 -27.35 18.20
CA LYS A 346 -0.76 -27.45 19.05
C LYS A 346 -0.39 -26.09 19.66
N ALA A 347 -0.42 -25.03 18.87
CA ALA A 347 -0.10 -23.68 19.33
C ALA A 347 -1.10 -23.17 20.37
N LEU A 348 -2.40 -23.44 20.17
CA LEU A 348 -3.47 -23.16 21.14
C LEU A 348 -3.27 -23.97 22.43
N GLY A 349 -3.07 -25.28 22.33
CA GLY A 349 -2.90 -26.16 23.50
C GLY A 349 -1.66 -25.85 24.33
N GLN A 350 -0.58 -25.37 23.68
CA GLN A 350 0.64 -24.92 24.35
C GLN A 350 0.56 -23.48 24.86
N GLY A 351 -0.54 -22.77 24.59
CA GLY A 351 -0.72 -21.36 24.95
C GLY A 351 0.29 -20.42 24.28
N ARG A 352 0.85 -20.82 23.12
CA ARG A 352 1.73 -19.98 22.28
C ARG A 352 0.97 -18.90 21.53
N VAL A 353 -0.34 -19.05 21.42
CA VAL A 353 -1.29 -18.07 20.90
C VAL A 353 -2.44 -17.99 21.90
N ARG A 354 -2.82 -16.77 22.30
CA ARG A 354 -3.94 -16.51 23.21
C ARG A 354 -4.65 -15.24 22.78
N GLU A 355 -5.92 -15.16 23.14
CA GLU A 355 -6.76 -13.99 22.90
C GLU A 355 -6.13 -12.69 23.42
N THR A 356 -5.46 -12.73 24.58
CA THR A 356 -4.92 -11.52 25.23
C THR A 356 -3.64 -10.95 24.62
N PHE A 357 -2.91 -11.68 23.76
CA PHE A 357 -1.66 -11.18 23.17
C PHE A 357 -1.50 -11.44 21.68
N CYS A 358 -2.31 -12.32 21.08
CA CYS A 358 -2.31 -12.56 19.65
C CYS A 358 -3.76 -12.81 19.18
N PRO A 359 -4.65 -11.81 19.36
CA PRO A 359 -6.10 -12.00 19.27
C PRO A 359 -6.54 -12.50 17.88
N VAL A 360 -6.05 -11.86 16.81
CA VAL A 360 -6.43 -12.20 15.43
C VAL A 360 -6.07 -13.65 15.08
N LEU A 361 -4.83 -14.06 15.34
CA LEU A 361 -4.38 -15.43 15.04
C LEU A 361 -4.94 -16.46 16.02
N TYR A 362 -5.27 -16.07 17.25
CA TYR A 362 -6.02 -16.91 18.19
C TYR A 362 -7.40 -17.21 17.63
N ARG A 363 -8.14 -16.18 17.21
CA ARG A 363 -9.47 -16.31 16.63
C ARG A 363 -9.44 -17.16 15.36
N MET A 364 -8.48 -16.89 14.48
CA MET A 364 -8.23 -17.68 13.27
C MET A 364 -8.01 -19.16 13.60
N ALA A 365 -7.07 -19.47 14.50
CA ALA A 365 -6.75 -20.85 14.86
C ALA A 365 -7.93 -21.59 15.49
N VAL A 366 -8.67 -20.95 16.42
CA VAL A 366 -9.86 -21.54 17.05
C VAL A 366 -10.93 -21.83 16.02
N HIS A 367 -11.24 -20.85 15.16
CA HIS A 367 -12.24 -20.98 14.11
C HIS A 367 -11.93 -22.15 13.19
N HIS A 368 -10.73 -22.18 12.59
CA HIS A 368 -10.39 -23.20 11.59
C HIS A 368 -10.36 -24.61 12.16
N VAL A 369 -9.80 -24.79 13.36
CA VAL A 369 -9.77 -26.11 14.01
C VAL A 369 -11.19 -26.58 14.34
N ALA A 370 -12.02 -25.72 14.93
CA ALA A 370 -13.37 -26.10 15.34
C ALA A 370 -14.28 -26.35 14.13
N THR A 371 -14.25 -25.47 13.14
CA THR A 371 -15.05 -25.58 11.92
C THR A 371 -14.65 -26.82 11.11
N PHE A 372 -13.36 -27.13 10.97
CA PHE A 372 -12.91 -28.34 10.26
C PHE A 372 -13.39 -29.63 10.96
N ILE A 373 -13.32 -29.70 12.29
CA ILE A 373 -13.85 -30.85 13.05
C ILE A 373 -15.36 -30.99 12.84
N SER A 374 -16.10 -29.88 12.86
CA SER A 374 -17.56 -29.86 12.72
C SER A 374 -18.04 -30.23 11.32
N LEU A 375 -17.41 -29.67 10.28
CA LEU A 375 -17.81 -29.88 8.88
C LEU A 375 -17.35 -31.22 8.32
N HIS A 376 -16.27 -31.80 8.85
CA HIS A 376 -15.67 -33.02 8.32
C HIS A 376 -15.46 -34.13 9.38
N PRO A 377 -16.49 -34.51 10.17
CA PRO A 377 -16.33 -35.43 11.31
C PRO A 377 -15.80 -36.82 10.93
N ASP A 378 -16.04 -37.24 9.68
CA ASP A 378 -15.57 -38.53 9.18
C ASP A 378 -14.12 -38.52 8.66
N HIS A 379 -13.55 -37.34 8.41
CA HIS A 379 -12.21 -37.20 7.88
C HIS A 379 -11.15 -37.71 8.90
N PRO A 380 -10.14 -38.51 8.48
CA PRO A 380 -9.14 -39.06 9.40
C PRO A 380 -8.44 -37.99 10.25
N SER A 381 -8.06 -36.86 9.62
CA SER A 381 -7.43 -35.75 10.34
C SER A 381 -8.38 -35.08 11.33
N ALA A 382 -9.68 -34.97 11.02
CA ALA A 382 -10.67 -34.41 11.93
C ALA A 382 -10.84 -35.30 13.17
N LYS A 383 -10.96 -36.62 12.99
CA LYS A 383 -11.01 -37.58 14.11
C LYS A 383 -9.79 -37.46 15.02
N ARG A 384 -8.60 -37.32 14.42
CA ARG A 384 -7.35 -37.12 15.17
C ARG A 384 -7.34 -35.78 15.91
N LEU A 385 -7.78 -34.68 15.27
CA LEU A 385 -7.93 -33.38 15.91
C LEU A 385 -8.92 -33.46 17.09
N THR A 386 -10.07 -34.12 16.93
CA THR A 386 -11.04 -34.33 18.02
C THR A 386 -10.43 -35.06 19.20
N GLN A 387 -9.66 -36.14 18.96
CA GLN A 387 -8.95 -36.85 20.02
C GLN A 387 -7.94 -35.94 20.75
N MET A 388 -7.19 -35.13 19.99
CA MET A 388 -6.25 -34.16 20.56
C MET A 388 -6.96 -33.08 21.39
N VAL A 389 -8.10 -32.56 20.92
CA VAL A 389 -8.94 -31.61 21.66
C VAL A 389 -9.46 -32.23 22.96
N GLN A 390 -9.92 -33.48 22.91
CA GLN A 390 -10.41 -34.19 24.10
C GLN A 390 -9.32 -34.38 25.16
N ALA A 391 -8.06 -34.54 24.72
CA ALA A 391 -6.88 -34.69 25.56
C ALA A 391 -6.29 -33.37 26.09
N LEU A 392 -6.82 -32.21 25.70
CA LEU A 392 -6.38 -30.92 26.24
C LEU A 392 -6.66 -30.84 27.75
N GLY A 393 -5.65 -30.40 28.51
CA GLY A 393 -5.82 -30.13 29.94
C GLY A 393 -6.66 -28.88 30.23
N ASN A 394 -6.62 -27.89 29.33
CA ASN A 394 -7.40 -26.66 29.43
C ASN A 394 -8.87 -26.91 29.06
N GLN A 395 -9.75 -26.95 30.07
CA GLN A 395 -11.18 -27.24 29.89
C GLN A 395 -11.93 -26.12 29.17
N GLU A 396 -11.53 -24.86 29.36
CA GLU A 396 -12.17 -23.71 28.69
C GLU A 396 -11.91 -23.75 27.19
N LEU A 397 -10.65 -23.94 26.78
CA LEU A 397 -10.28 -24.07 25.38
C LEU A 397 -10.94 -25.30 24.72
N LYS A 398 -10.99 -26.42 25.45
CA LYS A 398 -11.70 -27.62 24.98
C LYS A 398 -13.18 -27.36 24.74
N SER A 399 -13.85 -26.71 25.69
CA SER A 399 -15.27 -26.33 25.55
C SER A 399 -15.48 -25.38 24.37
N LEU A 400 -14.60 -24.38 24.23
CA LEU A 400 -14.64 -23.42 23.14
C LEU A 400 -14.53 -24.08 21.76
N LEU A 401 -13.61 -25.03 21.58
CA LEU A 401 -13.41 -25.73 20.31
C LEU A 401 -14.55 -26.71 19.96
N ILE A 402 -15.17 -27.34 20.97
CA ILE A 402 -16.26 -28.31 20.74
C ILE A 402 -17.60 -27.60 20.48
N ASN A 403 -17.87 -26.53 21.24
CA ASN A 403 -19.13 -25.79 21.19
C ASN A 403 -19.04 -24.54 20.30
N TYR A 404 -18.02 -24.46 19.44
CA TYR A 404 -17.81 -23.30 18.59
C TYR A 404 -19.00 -23.14 17.63
N CYS A 405 -19.74 -22.04 17.76
CA CYS A 405 -20.77 -21.69 16.81
C CYS A 405 -20.11 -21.15 15.54
N ILE A 406 -20.33 -21.81 14.41
CA ILE A 406 -20.00 -21.27 13.10
C ILE A 406 -20.86 -20.01 12.92
N ILE A 407 -20.25 -18.84 13.05
CA ILE A 407 -20.89 -17.58 12.65
C ILE A 407 -21.03 -17.70 11.12
N ARG A 408 -22.25 -17.90 10.65
CA ARG A 408 -22.60 -17.96 9.23
C ARG A 408 -22.98 -16.59 8.71
#